data_AF-A0A6B3UM54-F1
#
_entry.id   AF-A0A6B3UM54-F1
#
_cell.length_a   1.000
_cell.length_b   1.000
_cell.length_c   1.000
_cell.angle_alpha   90.00
_cell.angle_beta   90.00
_cell.angle_gamma   90.00
#
_symmetry.space_group_name_H-M   'P 1'
#
loop_
_entity.id
_entity.type
_entity.pdbx_description
1 polymer ?
#
loop_
_entity_poly.entity_id
_entity_poly.type
_entity_poly.pdbx_seq_one_letter_code
_entity_poly.pdbx_strand_id
1 'polypeptide(L)'
;MSELRLGGHPSSAFLERFESAPLRIDADDAIAEIEVGEHQFEVALPSDGRTVRAELLAVAREVLAQIVDLDAIAMREVDGTEQDGALFVLDILSVDEVDLRYSAAAWNSDWCEMFRRGADGGWAHHGVRTYTAAS
;
A
#
# COMPACT_ATOMS: atom_id res chain seq x y z
N MET A 1 -11.45 -19.22 -8.29
CA MET A 1 -10.70 -18.29 -7.44
C MET A 1 -10.93 -16.92 -8.01
N SER A 2 -11.55 -16.02 -7.24
CA SER A 2 -11.85 -14.66 -7.67
C SER A 2 -10.53 -13.90 -7.79
N GLU A 3 -10.30 -13.20 -8.91
CA GLU A 3 -9.14 -12.30 -9.04
C GLU A 3 -9.25 -11.21 -7.97
N LEU A 4 -8.23 -11.11 -7.11
CA LEU A 4 -8.06 -9.97 -6.20
C LEU A 4 -7.83 -8.72 -7.05
N ARG A 5 -8.79 -7.80 -7.02
CA ARG A 5 -8.76 -6.51 -7.71
C ARG A 5 -8.97 -5.42 -6.66
N LEU A 6 -8.25 -4.31 -6.82
CA LEU A 6 -8.57 -3.09 -6.08
C LEU A 6 -9.94 -2.56 -6.55
N GLY A 7 -10.86 -2.27 -5.63
CA GLY A 7 -12.23 -1.86 -5.99
C GLY A 7 -12.39 -0.35 -6.17
N GLY A 8 -13.38 0.06 -6.97
CA GLY A 8 -13.48 1.43 -7.50
C GLY A 8 -14.16 2.48 -6.60
N HIS A 9 -14.13 2.35 -5.28
CA HIS A 9 -14.83 3.28 -4.39
C HIS A 9 -13.95 4.48 -3.97
N PRO A 10 -14.38 5.74 -4.21
CA PRO A 10 -13.57 6.92 -3.89
C PRO A 10 -13.88 7.45 -2.49
N SER A 11 -13.37 6.81 -1.44
CA SER A 11 -13.00 7.50 -0.18
C SER A 11 -12.49 6.47 0.83
N SER A 12 -11.18 6.38 0.97
CA SER A 12 -10.57 5.72 2.12
C SER A 12 -10.10 6.80 3.10
N ALA A 13 -10.19 6.53 4.40
CA ALA A 13 -9.57 7.38 5.42
C ALA A 13 -8.05 7.55 5.16
N PHE A 14 -7.42 6.54 4.53
CA PHE A 14 -6.03 6.60 4.08
C PHE A 14 -5.78 7.72 3.06
N LEU A 15 -6.65 7.90 2.05
CA LEU A 15 -6.51 8.96 1.06
C LEU A 15 -6.60 10.35 1.71
N GLU A 16 -7.61 10.57 2.57
CA GLU A 16 -7.79 11.85 3.27
C GLU A 16 -6.55 12.20 4.12
N ARG A 17 -6.02 11.22 4.86
CA ARG A 17 -4.82 11.43 5.67
C ARG A 17 -3.60 11.70 4.81
N PHE A 18 -3.41 10.96 3.71
CA PHE A 18 -2.30 11.18 2.78
C PHE A 18 -2.31 12.58 2.17
N GLU A 19 -3.47 13.10 1.77
CA GLU A 19 -3.57 14.45 1.20
C GLU A 19 -3.20 15.57 2.19
N SER A 20 -3.34 15.29 3.49
CA SER A 20 -2.96 16.21 4.57
C SER A 20 -1.53 16.03 5.08
N ALA A 21 -0.88 14.92 4.73
CA ALA A 21 0.40 14.53 5.30
C ALA A 21 1.58 15.28 4.66
N PRO A 22 2.59 15.70 5.46
CA PRO A 22 3.82 16.20 4.90
C PRO A 22 4.59 15.07 4.21
N LEU A 23 5.17 15.38 3.05
CA LEU A 23 6.03 14.45 2.33
C LEU A 23 7.49 14.74 2.66
N ARG A 24 8.16 13.79 3.30
CA ARG A 24 9.60 13.84 3.56
C ARG A 24 10.32 13.33 2.32
N ILE A 25 11.14 14.17 1.69
CA ILE A 25 11.88 13.83 0.47
C ILE A 25 13.34 13.55 0.82
N ASP A 26 13.76 12.33 0.57
CA ASP A 26 15.16 11.87 0.62
C ASP A 26 15.70 11.67 -0.81
N ALA A 27 16.98 11.28 -0.92
CA ALA A 27 17.70 11.17 -2.18
C ALA A 27 17.04 10.22 -3.20
N ASP A 28 16.54 9.08 -2.73
CA ASP A 28 15.98 8.02 -3.57
C ASP A 28 14.46 7.91 -3.44
N ASP A 29 13.91 8.32 -2.29
CA ASP A 29 12.50 8.12 -1.94
C ASP A 29 11.86 9.37 -1.32
N ALA A 30 10.55 9.43 -1.41
CA ALA A 30 9.70 10.38 -0.73
C ALA A 30 8.65 9.61 0.08
N ILE A 31 8.56 9.92 1.37
CA ILE A 31 7.78 9.14 2.32
C ILE A 31 6.74 10.06 2.98
N ALA A 32 5.50 9.61 2.99
CA ALA A 32 4.42 10.19 3.79
C ALA A 32 4.02 9.19 4.87
N GLU A 33 4.13 9.60 6.13
CA GLU A 33 3.64 8.83 7.28
C GLU A 33 2.22 9.30 7.59
N ILE A 34 1.28 8.36 7.67
CA ILE A 34 -0.12 8.64 8.01
C ILE A 34 -0.62 7.74 9.13
N GLU A 35 -1.52 8.28 9.94
CA GLU A 35 -2.18 7.57 11.02
C GLU A 35 -3.66 7.44 10.71
N VAL A 36 -4.17 6.20 10.73
CA VAL A 36 -5.59 5.87 10.55
C VAL A 36 -6.03 4.99 11.71
N GLY A 37 -6.82 5.54 12.64
CA GLY A 37 -7.19 4.84 13.87
C GLY A 37 -5.98 4.59 14.77
N GLU A 38 -5.69 3.33 15.08
CA GLU A 38 -4.53 2.91 15.88
C GLU A 38 -3.32 2.48 15.02
N HIS A 39 -3.44 2.55 13.69
CA HIS A 39 -2.44 2.07 12.76
C HIS A 39 -1.59 3.21 12.18
N GLN A 40 -0.28 3.01 12.19
CA GLN A 40 0.69 3.82 11.45
C GLN A 40 0.92 3.15 10.09
N PHE A 41 0.85 3.94 9.03
CA PHE A 41 0.98 3.48 7.66
C PHE A 41 1.86 4.44 6.86
N GLU A 42 2.80 3.90 6.08
CA GLU A 42 3.71 4.68 5.25
C GLU A 42 3.37 4.57 3.77
N VAL A 43 3.45 5.68 3.05
CA VAL A 43 3.40 5.71 1.59
C VAL A 43 4.76 6.15 1.08
N ALA A 44 5.44 5.26 0.37
CA ALA A 44 6.75 5.53 -0.23
C ALA A 44 6.64 5.68 -1.75
N LEU A 45 7.30 6.70 -2.30
CA LEU A 45 7.33 7.00 -3.73
C LEU A 45 8.77 7.30 -4.17
N PRO A 46 9.20 6.86 -5.36
CA PRO A 46 10.48 7.24 -5.94
C PRO A 46 10.60 8.76 -6.10
N SER A 47 11.78 9.26 -5.77
CA SER A 47 12.14 10.66 -5.81
C SER A 47 13.46 10.89 -6.54
N ASP A 48 13.72 12.13 -6.95
CA ASP A 48 15.03 12.58 -7.45
C ASP A 48 15.85 13.34 -6.38
N GLY A 49 15.46 13.26 -5.11
CA GLY A 49 16.04 14.02 -4.02
C GLY A 49 15.48 15.42 -3.83
N ARG A 50 14.57 15.88 -4.70
CA ARG A 50 14.05 17.26 -4.65
C ARG A 50 12.55 17.32 -4.86
N THR A 51 12.02 16.47 -5.74
CA THR A 51 10.63 16.47 -6.15
C THR A 51 10.14 15.06 -6.39
N VAL A 52 8.82 14.89 -6.25
CA VAL A 52 8.14 13.67 -6.66
C VAL A 52 7.42 13.92 -7.97
N ARG A 53 7.51 12.95 -8.89
CA ARG A 53 6.79 12.99 -10.16
C ARG A 53 5.28 13.01 -9.88
N ALA A 54 4.57 13.96 -10.50
CA ALA A 54 3.13 14.15 -10.27
C ALA A 54 2.29 12.91 -10.61
N GLU A 55 2.73 12.10 -11.57
CA GLU A 55 2.07 10.84 -11.95
C GLU A 55 2.18 9.75 -10.86
N LEU A 56 3.28 9.71 -10.10
CA LEU A 56 3.42 8.77 -8.98
C LEU A 56 2.53 9.18 -7.80
N LEU A 57 2.39 10.48 -7.56
CA LEU A 57 1.40 11.00 -6.60
C LEU A 57 -0.03 10.68 -7.02
N ALA A 58 -0.35 10.74 -8.31
CA ALA A 58 -1.66 10.35 -8.83
C ALA A 58 -1.92 8.85 -8.60
N VAL A 59 -0.91 8.00 -8.82
CA VAL A 59 -0.99 6.56 -8.55
C VAL A 59 -1.19 6.27 -7.07
N ALA A 60 -0.46 6.93 -6.17
CA ALA A 60 -0.66 6.80 -4.73
C ALA A 60 -2.11 7.13 -4.34
N ARG A 61 -2.64 8.26 -4.81
CA ARG A 61 -4.04 8.64 -4.53
C ARG A 61 -5.04 7.62 -5.06
N GLU A 62 -4.81 7.15 -6.28
CA GLU A 62 -5.65 6.15 -6.91
C GLU A 62 -5.66 4.85 -6.12
N VAL A 63 -4.50 4.30 -5.76
CA VAL A 63 -4.40 3.06 -5.00
C VAL A 63 -4.99 3.23 -3.60
N LEU A 64 -4.67 4.33 -2.90
CA LEU A 64 -5.24 4.64 -1.59
C LEU A 64 -6.75 4.72 -1.62
N ALA A 65 -7.35 5.32 -2.66
CA ALA A 65 -8.80 5.35 -2.81
C ALA A 65 -9.40 3.94 -2.82
N GLN A 66 -8.69 2.98 -3.42
CA GLN A 66 -9.15 1.60 -3.62
C GLN A 66 -8.76 0.62 -2.49
N ILE A 67 -7.89 1.02 -1.55
CA ILE A 67 -7.43 0.17 -0.43
C ILE A 67 -8.54 -0.20 0.57
N VAL A 68 -9.70 0.48 0.57
CA VAL A 68 -10.85 0.14 1.45
C VAL A 68 -11.23 -1.35 1.37
N ASP A 69 -11.12 -1.95 0.19
CA ASP A 69 -11.47 -3.36 -0.02
C ASP A 69 -10.37 -4.34 0.44
N LEU A 70 -9.11 -3.90 0.52
CA LEU A 70 -7.98 -4.74 0.91
C LEU A 70 -7.86 -4.96 2.41
N ASP A 71 -8.25 -3.97 3.21
CA ASP A 71 -8.32 -4.10 4.67
C ASP A 71 -9.32 -5.21 5.06
N ALA A 72 -10.43 -5.31 4.32
CA ALA A 72 -11.43 -6.38 4.47
C ALA A 72 -10.95 -7.77 4.02
N ILE A 73 -9.91 -7.84 3.17
CA ILE A 73 -9.30 -9.10 2.70
C ILE A 73 -8.21 -9.58 3.66
N ALA A 74 -7.34 -8.68 4.14
CA ALA A 74 -6.33 -8.99 5.16
C ALA A 74 -6.97 -9.49 6.46
N MET A 75 -8.14 -8.95 6.84
CA MET A 75 -8.93 -9.41 7.99
C MET A 75 -9.62 -10.77 7.78
N ARG A 76 -9.76 -11.28 6.54
CA ARG A 76 -10.56 -12.49 6.24
C ARG A 76 -9.77 -13.78 6.09
N GLU A 77 -8.48 -13.72 5.78
CA GLU A 77 -7.67 -14.93 5.54
C GLU A 77 -6.90 -15.44 6.78
N VAL A 78 -6.93 -14.72 7.90
CA VAL A 78 -6.28 -15.16 9.15
C VAL A 78 -7.27 -15.94 10.02
N ASP A 79 -7.41 -17.24 9.75
CA ASP A 79 -7.82 -18.37 10.61
C ASP A 79 -8.58 -18.11 11.96
N GLY A 80 -9.52 -17.16 11.99
CA GLY A 80 -10.32 -16.84 13.18
C GLY A 80 -9.55 -16.10 14.30
N THR A 81 -8.35 -15.57 14.06
CA THR A 81 -7.67 -14.65 14.97
C THR A 81 -7.70 -13.24 14.38
N GLU A 82 -8.79 -12.54 14.65
CA GLU A 82 -9.25 -11.28 14.04
C GLU A 82 -8.31 -10.06 14.10
N GLN A 83 -7.07 -10.13 14.60
CA GLN A 83 -6.40 -8.90 15.05
C GLN A 83 -4.94 -8.63 14.64
N ASP A 84 -4.20 -9.52 13.99
CA ASP A 84 -2.75 -9.27 13.91
C ASP A 84 -2.19 -8.79 12.57
N GLY A 85 -2.81 -9.08 11.43
CA GLY A 85 -2.31 -8.63 10.12
C GLY A 85 -2.74 -7.21 9.78
N ALA A 86 -1.83 -6.25 9.78
CA ALA A 86 -2.10 -4.87 9.38
C ALA A 86 -1.28 -4.46 8.16
N LEU A 87 -1.93 -3.80 7.21
CA LEU A 87 -1.24 -3.07 6.15
C LEU A 87 -0.47 -1.92 6.79
N PHE A 88 0.83 -1.83 6.53
CA PHE A 88 1.68 -0.82 7.17
C PHE A 88 2.55 -0.03 6.17
N VAL A 89 2.73 -0.51 4.93
CA VAL A 89 3.42 0.24 3.87
C VAL A 89 2.72 0.06 2.51
N LEU A 90 2.62 1.14 1.75
CA LEU A 90 2.38 1.16 0.30
C LEU A 90 3.61 1.74 -0.41
N ASP A 91 4.28 0.92 -1.21
CA ASP A 91 5.36 1.37 -2.10
C ASP A 91 4.83 1.58 -3.53
N ILE A 92 5.02 2.78 -4.07
CA ILE A 92 4.73 3.06 -5.47
C ILE A 92 5.98 2.79 -6.31
N LEU A 93 6.12 1.59 -6.87
CA LEU A 93 7.33 1.23 -7.62
C LEU A 93 7.40 1.94 -8.98
N SER A 94 6.25 2.11 -9.64
CA SER A 94 6.11 2.83 -10.91
C SER A 94 4.66 3.26 -11.15
N VAL A 95 4.37 3.83 -12.33
CA VAL A 95 2.99 4.16 -12.73
C VAL A 95 2.09 2.93 -12.93
N ASP A 96 2.71 1.77 -13.14
CA ASP A 96 2.04 0.52 -13.45
C ASP A 96 2.27 -0.57 -12.40
N GLU A 97 3.03 -0.31 -11.33
CA GLU A 97 3.40 -1.32 -10.35
C GLU A 97 3.49 -0.73 -8.95
N VAL A 98 2.83 -1.39 -7.99
CA VAL A 98 2.82 -1.03 -6.57
C VAL A 98 3.00 -2.27 -5.70
N ASP A 99 3.52 -2.07 -4.50
CA ASP A 99 3.73 -3.13 -3.51
C ASP A 99 3.04 -2.74 -2.20
N LEU A 100 2.28 -3.66 -1.62
CA LEU A 100 1.58 -3.45 -0.35
C LEU A 100 2.16 -4.39 0.69
N ARG A 101 2.74 -3.84 1.75
CA ARG A 101 3.37 -4.62 2.83
C ARG A 101 2.47 -4.73 4.04
N TYR A 102 2.33 -5.96 4.50
CA TYR A 102 1.54 -6.36 5.64
C TYR A 102 2.45 -6.98 6.69
N SER A 103 2.23 -6.63 7.96
CA SER A 103 2.96 -7.18 9.09
C SER A 103 1.97 -7.77 10.07
N ALA A 104 2.32 -8.89 10.66
CA ALA A 104 1.58 -9.50 11.73
C ALA A 104 2.47 -9.88 12.91
N ALA A 105 2.35 -9.08 13.98
CA ALA A 105 3.21 -9.17 15.15
C ALA A 105 3.05 -10.51 15.90
N ALA A 106 1.81 -11.00 16.09
CA ALA A 106 1.58 -12.19 16.92
C ALA A 106 2.17 -13.49 16.36
N TRP A 107 2.40 -13.57 15.06
CA TRP A 107 3.01 -14.73 14.42
C TRP A 107 4.28 -14.39 13.65
N ASN A 108 4.84 -13.19 13.91
CA ASN A 108 6.12 -12.70 13.42
C ASN A 108 6.27 -12.92 11.90
N SER A 109 5.29 -12.43 11.15
CA SER A 109 5.24 -12.60 9.70
C SER A 109 5.10 -11.23 9.03
N ASP A 110 5.93 -11.00 8.01
CA ASP A 110 5.81 -9.88 7.09
C ASP A 110 5.64 -10.45 5.68
N TRP A 111 4.68 -9.94 4.93
CA TRP A 111 4.49 -10.32 3.52
C TRP A 111 4.11 -9.11 2.68
N CYS A 112 4.32 -9.25 1.37
CA CYS A 112 4.07 -8.17 0.42
C CYS A 112 3.28 -8.67 -0.78
N GLU A 113 2.19 -7.98 -1.08
CA GLU A 113 1.30 -8.24 -2.20
C GLU A 113 1.57 -7.22 -3.31
N MET A 114 2.01 -7.70 -4.48
CA MET A 114 2.34 -6.86 -5.62
C MET A 114 1.16 -6.74 -6.57
N PHE A 115 0.88 -5.51 -6.99
CA PHE A 115 -0.19 -5.19 -7.94
C PHE A 115 0.37 -4.49 -9.16
N ARG A 116 -0.11 -4.93 -10.33
CA ARG A 116 0.26 -4.35 -11.61
C ARG A 116 -0.98 -3.84 -12.30
N ARG A 117 -0.85 -2.68 -12.94
CA ARG A 117 -1.91 -2.11 -13.75
C ARG A 117 -2.14 -2.95 -14.99
N GLY A 118 -3.37 -3.40 -15.18
CA GLY A 118 -3.85 -4.11 -16.35
C GLY A 118 -4.16 -3.18 -17.51
N ALA A 119 -4.39 -3.76 -18.69
CA ALA A 119 -4.75 -3.00 -19.89
C ALA A 119 -6.11 -2.28 -19.80
N ASP A 120 -6.97 -2.71 -18.87
CA ASP A 120 -8.25 -2.06 -18.53
C ASP A 120 -8.08 -0.89 -17.55
N GLY A 121 -6.84 -0.60 -17.13
CA GLY A 121 -6.50 0.44 -16.15
C GLY A 121 -6.69 0.00 -14.71
N GLY A 122 -7.23 -1.18 -14.45
CA GLY A 122 -7.43 -1.71 -13.10
C GLY A 122 -6.15 -2.32 -12.53
N TRP A 123 -6.07 -2.41 -11.20
CA TRP A 123 -4.96 -3.07 -10.50
C TRP A 123 -5.28 -4.54 -10.25
N ALA A 124 -4.41 -5.42 -10.75
CA ALA A 124 -4.52 -6.85 -10.55
C ALA A 124 -3.33 -7.34 -9.73
N HIS A 125 -3.61 -8.21 -8.74
CA HIS A 125 -2.55 -8.92 -8.02
C HIS A 125 -1.71 -9.74 -9.01
N HIS A 126 -0.39 -9.62 -8.94
CA HIS A 126 0.51 -10.29 -9.90
C HIS A 126 1.68 -11.05 -9.25
N GLY A 127 1.77 -11.07 -7.93
CA GLY A 127 2.79 -11.84 -7.22
C GLY A 127 2.99 -11.40 -5.79
N VAL A 128 3.73 -12.23 -5.05
CA VAL A 128 4.12 -11.97 -3.66
C VAL A 128 5.63 -11.74 -3.64
N ARG A 129 6.08 -10.72 -2.92
CA ARG A 129 7.51 -10.50 -2.63
C ARG A 129 7.80 -10.89 -1.19
N THR A 130 8.61 -11.93 -1.00
CA THR A 130 9.19 -12.23 0.31
C THR A 130 10.43 -11.37 0.53
N TYR A 131 10.38 -10.47 1.51
CA TYR A 131 11.59 -9.87 2.05
C TYR A 131 12.19 -10.85 3.06
N THR A 132 13.32 -11.46 2.73
CA THR A 132 14.16 -12.06 3.76
C THR A 132 14.64 -10.92 4.65
N ALA A 133 14.19 -10.90 5.91
CA ALA A 133 14.76 -10.05 6.95
C ALA A 133 16.29 -10.15 6.85
N ALA A 134 16.94 -9.02 6.59
CA ALA A 134 18.39 -8.96 6.65
C ALA A 134 18.81 -9.40 8.06
N SER A 135 19.50 -10.54 8.12
CA SER A 135 20.04 -11.11 9.37
C SER A 135 21.13 -10.24 9.97
#